data_AF-A0A6B0XXC1-F1
#
_entry.id   AF-A0A6B0XXC1-F1
#
_cell.length_a   1.000
_cell.length_b   1.000
_cell.length_c   1.000
_cell.angle_alpha   90.00
_cell.angle_beta   90.00
_cell.angle_gamma   90.00
#
_symmetry.space_group_name_H-M   'P 1'
#
loop_
_entity.id
_entity.type
_entity.pdbx_description
1 polymer ?
#
loop_
_entity_poly.entity_id
_entity_poly.type
_entity_poly.pdbx_seq_one_letter_code
_entity_poly.pdbx_strand_id
1 'polypeptide(L)'
;MSGATVDPRKALSRTFLDGGMVRWEAYVSGGQPNTPQAARIYFVCLEDPFEPPRWLSHESRNVADATRALAGMSDEDLLGLHSRSTPLE
;
A
#
# COMPACT_ATOMS: atom_id res chain seq x y z
N MET A 1 -8.86 1.26 26.96
CA MET A 1 -8.59 1.14 25.51
C MET A 1 -7.18 1.62 25.27
N SER A 2 -6.22 0.71 25.10
CA SER A 2 -4.81 1.06 24.93
C SER A 2 -4.59 1.49 23.49
N GLY A 3 -4.53 2.80 23.25
CA GLY A 3 -4.13 3.35 21.96
C GLY A 3 -2.64 3.14 21.80
N ALA A 4 -2.23 1.98 21.30
CA ALA A 4 -0.87 1.78 20.85
C ALA A 4 -0.58 2.83 19.78
N THR A 5 0.23 3.82 20.11
CA THR A 5 0.72 4.80 19.15
C THR A 5 1.66 4.03 18.22
N VAL A 6 1.10 3.50 17.13
CA VAL A 6 1.90 2.87 16.08
C VAL A 6 2.80 3.97 15.53
N ASP A 7 4.11 3.78 15.67
CA ASP A 7 5.07 4.64 14.99
C ASP A 7 4.77 4.53 13.48
N PRO A 8 4.29 5.59 12.82
CA PRO A 8 3.91 5.52 11.42
C PRO A 8 5.11 5.13 10.54
N ARG A 9 6.35 5.30 11.03
CA ARG A 9 7.60 4.88 10.37
C ARG A 9 7.85 3.37 10.45
N LYS A 10 7.14 2.65 11.32
CA LYS A 10 7.22 1.20 11.51
C LYS A 10 5.99 0.45 11.01
N ALA A 11 4.94 1.17 10.62
CA ALA A 11 3.73 0.55 10.11
C ALA A 11 4.05 -0.12 8.76
N LEU A 12 3.87 -1.45 8.70
CA LEU A 12 4.04 -2.25 7.47
C LEU A 12 2.93 -1.95 6.44
N SER A 13 1.87 -1.28 6.89
CA SER A 13 0.74 -0.84 6.10
C SER A 13 0.26 0.56 6.50
N ARG A 14 -0.50 1.19 5.61
CA ARG A 14 -1.08 2.53 5.76
C ARG A 14 -2.53 2.50 5.34
N THR A 15 -3.41 3.17 6.09
CA THR A 15 -4.81 3.33 5.69
C THR A 15 -5.07 4.74 5.19
N PHE A 16 -5.96 4.88 4.21
CA PHE A 16 -6.38 6.16 3.63
C PHE A 16 -7.81 6.05 3.08
N LEU A 17 -8.43 7.19 2.75
CA LEU A 17 -9.73 7.26 2.10
C LEU A 17 -9.56 7.63 0.63
N ASP A 18 -10.37 7.03 -0.25
CA ASP A 18 -10.45 7.44 -1.64
C ASP A 18 -11.42 8.62 -1.88
N GLY A 19 -11.56 9.05 -3.14
CA GLY A 19 -12.49 10.13 -3.51
C GLY A 19 -13.96 9.80 -3.29
N GLY A 20 -14.32 8.53 -3.13
CA GLY A 20 -15.65 8.04 -2.77
C GLY A 20 -15.84 7.83 -1.26
N MET A 21 -14.87 8.24 -0.43
CA MET A 21 -14.83 7.96 1.01
C MET A 21 -14.70 6.46 1.35
N VAL A 22 -14.25 5.63 0.41
CA VAL A 22 -13.98 4.21 0.67
C VAL A 22 -12.63 4.08 1.37
N ARG A 23 -12.56 3.23 2.40
CA ARG A 23 -11.32 3.01 3.14
C ARG A 23 -10.48 1.90 2.54
N TRP A 24 -9.22 2.22 2.29
CA TRP A 24 -8.23 1.32 1.73
C TRP A 24 -7.06 1.11 2.70
N GLU A 25 -6.48 -0.09 2.67
CA GLU A 25 -5.18 -0.41 3.26
C GLU A 25 -4.15 -0.59 2.14
N ALA A 26 -3.08 0.19 2.20
CA ALA A 26 -1.89 0.04 1.38
C ALA A 26 -0.81 -0.72 2.14
N TYR A 27 -0.21 -1.75 1.56
CA TYR A 27 0.94 -2.45 2.13
C TYR A 27 1.94 -2.88 1.07
N VAL A 28 3.20 -3.08 1.46
CA VAL A 28 4.24 -3.56 0.56
C VAL A 28 4.39 -5.07 0.67
N SER A 29 4.46 -5.74 -0.47
CA SER A 29 4.84 -7.15 -0.56
C SER A 29 5.69 -7.39 -1.80
N GLY A 30 6.60 -8.36 -1.74
CA GLY A 30 7.50 -8.72 -2.84
C GLY A 30 8.56 -9.73 -2.43
N GLY A 31 9.17 -10.36 -3.42
CA GLY A 31 10.35 -11.21 -3.36
C GLY A 31 11.65 -10.47 -3.73
N GLN A 32 12.65 -11.19 -4.24
CA GLN A 32 14.00 -10.65 -4.42
C GLN A 32 14.09 -9.52 -5.47
N PRO A 33 14.99 -8.53 -5.27
CA PRO A 33 15.29 -7.51 -6.27
C PRO A 33 15.63 -8.14 -7.63
N ASN A 34 15.18 -7.52 -8.73
CA ASN A 34 15.36 -8.00 -10.11
C ASN A 34 14.63 -9.29 -10.50
N THR A 35 13.74 -9.81 -9.67
CA THR A 35 12.84 -10.89 -10.06
C THR A 35 11.47 -10.35 -10.52
N PRO A 36 10.61 -11.19 -11.15
CA PRO A 36 9.19 -10.87 -11.35
C PRO A 36 8.42 -10.57 -10.05
N GLN A 37 9.02 -10.93 -8.90
CA GLN A 37 8.52 -10.66 -7.57
C GLN A 37 9.10 -9.35 -7.01
N ALA A 38 9.60 -8.42 -7.83
CA ALA A 38 10.01 -7.08 -7.39
C ALA A 38 8.96 -6.43 -6.46
N ALA A 39 9.40 -5.56 -5.55
CA ALA A 39 8.52 -4.91 -4.58
C ALA A 39 7.28 -4.29 -5.21
N ARG A 40 6.11 -4.64 -4.69
CA ARG A 40 4.79 -4.13 -5.09
C ARG A 40 4.11 -3.47 -3.91
N ILE A 41 3.29 -2.48 -4.22
CA ILE A 41 2.31 -1.93 -3.28
C ILE A 41 0.97 -2.54 -3.63
N TYR A 42 0.31 -3.10 -2.63
CA TYR A 42 -1.04 -3.64 -2.70
C TYR A 42 -1.99 -2.67 -2.01
N PHE A 43 -3.22 -2.59 -2.52
CA PHE A 43 -4.33 -1.81 -1.99
C PHE A 43 -5.51 -2.76 -1.78
N VAL A 44 -5.99 -2.86 -0.55
CA VAL A 44 -7.12 -3.72 -0.18
C VAL A 44 -8.24 -2.87 0.35
N CYS A 45 -9.45 -3.07 -0.17
CA CYS A 45 -10.64 -2.41 0.33
C CYS A 45 -10.99 -2.99 1.71
N LEU A 46 -11.18 -2.10 2.69
CA LEU A 46 -11.53 -2.52 4.06
C LEU A 46 -13.04 -2.61 4.30
N GLU A 47 -13.85 -2.10 3.36
CA GLU A 47 -15.30 -2.05 3.48
C GLU A 47 -16.00 -3.14 2.65
N ASP A 48 -15.39 -3.55 1.53
CA ASP A 48 -15.89 -4.62 0.67
C ASP A 48 -14.82 -5.70 0.44
N PRO A 49 -14.93 -6.87 1.09
CA PRO A 49 -14.02 -8.00 0.87
C PRO A 49 -14.10 -8.62 -0.53
N PHE A 50 -15.13 -8.33 -1.31
CA PHE A 50 -15.30 -8.82 -2.68
C PHE A 50 -14.69 -7.87 -3.72
N GLU A 51 -14.37 -6.63 -3.35
CA GLU A 51 -13.63 -5.71 -4.19
C GLU A 51 -12.22 -6.29 -4.43
N PRO A 52 -11.81 -6.51 -5.69
CA PRO A 52 -10.51 -7.08 -5.99
C PRO A 52 -9.39 -6.20 -5.44
N PRO A 53 -8.39 -6.77 -4.73
CA PRO A 53 -7.21 -6.04 -4.36
C PRO A 53 -6.57 -5.40 -5.60
N ARG A 54 -6.01 -4.21 -5.45
CA ARG A 54 -5.31 -3.52 -6.54
C ARG A 54 -3.83 -3.49 -6.24
N TRP A 55 -2.99 -3.38 -7.25
CA TRP A 55 -1.54 -3.40 -7.06
C TRP A 55 -0.79 -2.56 -8.09
N LEU A 56 0.44 -2.18 -7.74
CA LEU A 56 1.41 -1.60 -8.65
C LEU A 56 2.83 -2.00 -8.25
N SER A 57 3.76 -1.94 -9.20
CA SER A 57 5.18 -2.15 -8.91
C SER A 57 5.82 -0.88 -8.35
N HIS A 58 6.56 -0.98 -7.26
CA HIS A 58 7.34 0.13 -6.72
C HIS A 58 8.65 0.29 -7.51
N GLU A 59 9.03 1.53 -7.82
CA GLU A 59 10.19 1.84 -8.67
C GLU A 59 11.52 1.28 -8.13
N SER A 60 11.69 1.24 -6.81
CA SER A 60 12.90 0.71 -6.17
C SER A 60 13.10 -0.79 -6.41
N ARG A 61 12.02 -1.53 -6.72
CA ARG A 61 11.98 -3.00 -6.79
C ARG A 61 12.50 -3.71 -5.51
N ASN A 62 12.66 -2.98 -4.40
CA ASN A 62 13.22 -3.43 -3.14
C ASN A 62 12.20 -3.22 -2.02
N VAL A 63 11.88 -4.29 -1.27
CA VAL A 63 10.83 -4.27 -0.24
C VAL A 63 11.18 -3.29 0.88
N ALA A 64 12.42 -3.26 1.36
CA ALA A 64 12.80 -2.38 2.46
C ALA A 64 12.68 -0.89 2.09
N ASP A 65 13.10 -0.54 0.86
CA ASP A 65 12.97 0.83 0.37
C ASP A 65 11.51 1.21 0.09
N ALA A 66 10.74 0.30 -0.48
CA ALA A 66 9.31 0.50 -0.71
C ALA A 66 8.54 0.65 0.62
N THR A 67 8.83 -0.16 1.64
CA THR A 67 8.22 -0.03 2.98
C THR A 67 8.58 1.31 3.61
N ARG A 68 9.84 1.74 3.50
CA ARG A 68 10.27 3.06 4.03
C ARG A 68 9.57 4.20 3.31
N ALA A 69 9.44 4.11 1.99
CA ALA A 69 8.71 5.10 1.19
C ALA A 69 7.24 5.14 1.58
N LEU A 70 6.56 3.99 1.63
CA LEU A 70 5.15 3.87 2.03
C LEU A 70 4.88 4.49 3.42
N ALA A 71 5.77 4.23 4.38
CA ALA A 71 5.66 4.78 5.73
C ALA A 71 5.71 6.32 5.75
N GLY A 72 6.40 6.94 4.78
CA GLY A 72 6.52 8.39 4.63
C GLY A 72 5.47 9.07 3.73
N MET A 73 4.62 8.29 3.04
CA MET A 73 3.63 8.84 2.09
C MET A 73 2.50 9.60 2.79
N SER A 74 2.01 10.67 2.18
CA SER A 74 0.76 11.33 2.54
C SER A 74 -0.45 10.56 1.98
N ASP A 75 -1.64 10.89 2.43
CA ASP A 75 -2.87 10.31 1.87
C ASP A 75 -3.05 10.71 0.39
N GLU A 76 -2.58 11.91 0.00
CA GLU A 76 -2.57 12.36 -1.40
C GLU A 76 -1.64 11.50 -2.27
N ASP A 77 -0.46 11.13 -1.75
CA ASP A 77 0.45 10.21 -2.45
C ASP A 77 -0.19 8.84 -2.63
N LEU A 78 -0.85 8.31 -1.59
CA LEU A 78 -1.53 7.02 -1.61
C LEU A 78 -2.71 7.02 -2.59
N LEU A 79 -3.49 8.09 -2.63
CA LEU A 79 -4.55 8.33 -3.62
C LEU A 79 -4.00 8.34 -5.05
N GLY A 80 -2.90 9.07 -5.27
CA GLY A 80 -2.22 9.15 -6.57
C GLY A 80 -1.71 7.78 -7.03
N LEU A 81 -1.19 6.98 -6.11
CA LEU A 81 -0.76 5.61 -6.39
C LEU A 81 -1.95 4.67 -6.66
N HIS A 82 -2.98 4.74 -5.83
CA HIS A 82 -4.19 3.92 -5.97
C HIS A 82 -4.87 4.15 -7.33
N SER A 83 -5.00 5.40 -7.78
CA SER A 83 -5.62 5.72 -9.09
C SER A 83 -4.89 5.12 -10.30
N ARG A 84 -3.59 4.81 -10.18
CA ARG A 84 -2.77 4.20 -11.24
C ARG A 84 -2.56 2.68 -11.06
N SER A 85 -3.13 2.10 -10.00
CA SER A 85 -3.01 0.66 -9.72
C SER A 85 -3.95 -0.17 -10.61
N THR A 86 -3.59 -1.44 -10.77
CA THR A 86 -4.36 -2.41 -11.56
C THR A 86 -5.05 -3.40 -10.62
N PRO A 87 -6.31 -3.81 -10.89
CA PRO A 87 -6.92 -4.94 -10.17
C PRO A 87 -6.05 -6.20 -10.24
N LEU A 88 -6.03 -6.97 -9.16
CA LEU A 88 -5.42 -8.29 -9.09
C LEU A 88 -6.37 -9.30 -9.74
N GLU A 89 -5.90 -9.97 -10.80
CA GLU A 89 -6.61 -11.05 -11.49
C GLU A 89 -6.60 -12.37 -10.70
#